data_AF-A0A954N8A5-F1
#
_entry.id   AF-A0A954N8A5-F1
#
_cell.length_a   1.000
_cell.length_b   1.000
_cell.length_c   1.000
_cell.angle_alpha   90.00
_cell.angle_beta   90.00
_cell.angle_gamma   90.00
#
_symmetry.space_group_name_H-M   'P 1'
#
loop_
_entity.id
_entity.type
_entity.pdbx_description
1 polymer ?
#
loop_
_entity_poly.entity_id
_entity_poly.type
_entity_poly.pdbx_seq_one_letter_code
_entity_poly.pdbx_strand_id
1 'polypeptide(L)'
;MLACLIRRATRVALAAGIALIPALVVRPSHAGVAVPVELSVGFDRWMYPFNATPGTRAVGLTFGALGEGDFDDRDSQTLVGFDTSSEYATGLPAVAYVINSAVVKATIVSDNAFIYDPTSDPFTSYNGGADADAGRPIELFGVATRNGFLGLDVANSGDPTLFAETTDFSPIGFPWHETRSAFASDYDGGNPRDVGNNVREGYDPNVWAVGQTDAVSAGSLVPANTELSFALDLGNPDLLKYLGEGLSSGALFFAITSFHDSTQGGEVTYPDFYLDAGGSSLGDTAVLVLDVSIASLPTGDANGDFVVDGLDYLVWAENFGDDPAEDPPGSPYNGDLDDNGVVDGLDYLVWAENFGTGTTSQAVPEPASWAGLAVALLIAGMHRRHRVRSAC
;
A
#
# COMPACT_ATOMS: atom_id res chain seq x y z
N MET A 1 18.37 -28.72 64.38
CA MET A 1 17.19 -29.41 63.84
C MET A 1 16.11 -28.38 63.53
N LEU A 2 16.21 -27.74 62.35
CA LEU A 2 15.07 -27.23 61.56
C LEU A 2 15.65 -26.66 60.26
N ALA A 3 15.93 -27.58 59.35
CA ALA A 3 16.18 -27.34 57.93
C ALA A 3 15.52 -28.52 57.20
N CYS A 4 15.03 -28.27 55.98
CA CYS A 4 14.47 -29.22 55.01
C CYS A 4 12.93 -29.25 54.92
N LEU A 5 12.46 -29.24 53.65
CA LEU A 5 11.09 -29.34 53.13
C LEU A 5 10.25 -28.06 53.33
N ILE A 6 9.86 -27.29 52.31
CA ILE A 6 9.09 -27.68 51.12
C ILE A 6 9.42 -26.69 49.98
N ARG A 7 10.17 -27.14 48.95
CA ARG A 7 10.15 -26.56 47.59
C ARG A 7 9.66 -27.67 46.67
N ARG A 8 8.39 -27.64 46.27
CA ARG A 8 7.84 -28.28 45.06
C ARG A 8 6.51 -27.56 44.77
N ALA A 9 6.62 -26.35 44.23
CA ALA A 9 5.52 -25.75 43.50
C ALA A 9 5.64 -26.21 42.05
N THR A 10 4.54 -26.75 41.57
CA THR A 10 4.28 -27.39 40.30
C THR A 10 4.69 -26.48 39.14
N ARG A 11 5.68 -26.89 38.34
CA ARG A 11 5.86 -26.32 36.99
C ARG A 11 4.67 -26.79 36.16
N VAL A 12 3.70 -25.91 35.94
CA VAL A 12 2.75 -26.07 34.84
C VAL A 12 3.57 -25.81 33.58
N ALA A 13 3.83 -26.87 32.82
CA ALA A 13 4.38 -26.73 31.48
C ALA A 13 3.30 -26.09 30.60
N LEU A 14 3.33 -24.76 30.50
CA LEU A 14 2.72 -24.09 29.35
C LEU A 14 3.70 -24.32 28.21
N ALA A 15 3.29 -25.12 27.22
CA ALA A 15 4.04 -25.24 25.98
C ALA A 15 3.95 -23.88 25.27
N ALA A 16 4.90 -22.99 25.56
CA ALA A 16 5.20 -21.87 24.69
C ALA A 16 5.68 -22.48 23.38
N GLY A 17 4.81 -22.48 22.37
CA GLY A 17 5.23 -22.74 21.01
C GLY A 17 6.14 -21.59 20.60
N ILE A 18 7.44 -21.75 20.83
CA ILE A 18 8.45 -20.94 20.16
C ILE A 18 8.23 -21.20 18.67
N ALA A 19 7.58 -20.25 18.01
CA ALA A 19 7.61 -20.19 16.56
C ALA A 19 9.08 -19.96 16.22
N LEU A 20 9.79 -21.01 15.81
CA LEU A 20 11.05 -20.84 15.11
C LEU A 20 10.72 -20.01 13.86
N ILE A 21 11.03 -18.72 13.90
CA ILE A 21 11.16 -17.94 12.69
C ILE A 21 12.28 -18.65 11.91
N PRO A 22 12.01 -19.19 10.71
CA PRO A 22 13.05 -19.84 9.93
C PRO A 22 14.18 -18.83 9.74
N ALA A 23 15.41 -19.26 10.04
CA ALA A 23 16.61 -18.45 9.91
C ALA A 23 16.54 -17.67 8.60
N LEU A 24 16.36 -16.36 8.74
CA LEU A 24 16.28 -15.43 7.63
C LEU A 24 17.61 -15.57 6.88
N VAL A 25 17.57 -16.14 5.68
CA VAL A 25 18.72 -16.06 4.76
C VAL A 25 18.74 -14.63 4.26
N VAL A 26 19.19 -13.72 5.12
CA VAL A 26 19.61 -12.39 4.74
C VAL A 26 20.79 -12.63 3.82
N ARG A 27 20.62 -12.39 2.51
CA ARG A 27 21.80 -12.14 1.66
C ARG A 27 22.59 -11.06 2.39
N PRO A 28 23.91 -11.23 2.60
CA PRO A 28 24.69 -10.19 3.26
C PRO A 28 24.36 -8.87 2.59
N SER A 29 23.87 -7.91 3.38
CA SER A 29 23.73 -6.55 2.94
C SER A 29 25.10 -6.17 2.41
N HIS A 30 25.19 -6.01 1.09
CA HIS A 30 26.41 -5.45 0.55
C HIS A 30 26.45 -4.05 1.15
N ALA A 31 27.46 -3.79 1.98
CA ALA A 31 27.86 -2.43 2.35
C ALA A 31 28.41 -1.71 1.11
N GLY A 32 27.57 -1.60 0.09
CA GLY A 32 27.82 -1.07 -1.23
C GLY A 32 26.52 -0.46 -1.73
N VAL A 33 26.64 0.65 -2.47
CA VAL A 33 25.54 1.44 -3.03
C VAL A 33 24.40 0.53 -3.48
N ALA A 34 23.22 0.67 -2.87
CA ALA A 34 22.02 -0.04 -3.31
C ALA A 34 21.81 0.29 -4.80
N VAL A 35 21.87 -0.73 -5.64
CA VAL A 35 21.60 -0.58 -7.07
C VAL A 35 20.10 -0.84 -7.22
N PRO A 36 19.34 0.08 -7.85
CA PRO A 36 17.94 -0.16 -8.16
C PRO A 36 17.77 -1.49 -8.90
N VAL A 37 16.81 -2.29 -8.46
CA VAL A 37 16.45 -3.56 -9.07
C VAL A 37 15.29 -3.32 -10.03
N GLU A 38 15.41 -3.84 -11.25
CA GLU A 38 14.33 -3.83 -12.22
C GLU A 38 13.58 -5.16 -12.17
N LEU A 39 12.28 -5.10 -11.85
CA LEU A 39 11.37 -6.24 -11.77
C LEU A 39 10.47 -6.25 -12.99
N SER A 40 10.43 -7.37 -13.70
CA SER A 40 9.47 -7.59 -14.78
C SER A 40 8.06 -7.79 -14.23
N VAL A 41 7.06 -7.38 -14.99
CA VAL A 41 5.65 -7.66 -14.68
C VAL A 41 5.42 -9.17 -14.58
N GLY A 42 4.80 -9.61 -13.48
CA GLY A 42 4.38 -11.00 -13.25
C GLY A 42 2.87 -11.18 -13.17
N PHE A 43 2.13 -10.06 -13.11
CA PHE A 43 0.69 -10.00 -13.19
C PHE A 43 0.30 -8.81 -14.06
N ASP A 44 -0.55 -8.99 -15.06
CA ASP A 44 -1.23 -7.89 -15.70
C ASP A 44 -2.69 -8.18 -16.07
N ARG A 45 -3.49 -7.13 -16.03
CA ARG A 45 -4.93 -7.26 -16.25
C ARG A 45 -5.49 -6.01 -16.85
N TRP A 46 -6.00 -6.14 -18.08
CA TRP A 46 -6.97 -5.17 -18.60
C TRP A 46 -8.31 -5.35 -17.88
N MET A 47 -8.59 -4.50 -16.91
CA MET A 47 -9.75 -4.55 -16.03
C MET A 47 -10.91 -3.74 -16.64
N TYR A 48 -11.70 -4.43 -17.47
CA TYR A 48 -12.85 -3.86 -18.18
C TYR A 48 -13.93 -4.94 -18.34
N PRO A 49 -15.24 -4.64 -18.13
CA PRO A 49 -16.30 -5.64 -18.13
C PRO A 49 -16.45 -6.42 -19.43
N PHE A 50 -16.04 -5.85 -20.57
CA PHE A 50 -16.10 -6.51 -21.87
C PHE A 50 -14.77 -7.11 -22.33
N ASN A 51 -13.80 -7.29 -21.42
CA ASN A 51 -12.60 -8.04 -21.74
C ASN A 51 -12.92 -9.53 -21.91
N ALA A 52 -13.06 -9.96 -23.17
CA ALA A 52 -13.38 -11.35 -23.53
C ALA A 52 -12.18 -12.32 -23.43
N THR A 53 -10.96 -11.81 -23.22
CA THR A 53 -9.71 -12.59 -23.18
C THR A 53 -8.86 -12.21 -21.96
N PRO A 54 -9.39 -12.32 -20.73
CA PRO A 54 -8.63 -12.02 -19.51
C PRO A 54 -7.40 -12.93 -19.41
N GLY A 55 -6.27 -12.38 -18.96
CA GLY A 55 -4.96 -13.07 -18.85
C GLY A 55 -4.29 -13.50 -20.16
N THR A 56 -4.86 -13.17 -21.33
CA THR A 56 -4.28 -13.53 -22.64
C THR A 56 -4.28 -12.39 -23.65
N ARG A 57 -4.70 -11.19 -23.20
CA ARG A 57 -4.75 -10.01 -24.06
C ARG A 57 -3.39 -9.33 -24.08
N ALA A 58 -2.93 -8.95 -25.27
CA ALA A 58 -1.64 -8.30 -25.46
C ALA A 58 -1.59 -6.81 -25.06
N VAL A 59 -2.76 -6.18 -24.87
CA VAL A 59 -2.87 -4.73 -24.69
C VAL A 59 -3.94 -4.38 -23.65
N GLY A 60 -3.57 -3.57 -22.66
CA GLY A 60 -4.46 -3.00 -21.65
C GLY A 60 -4.83 -1.57 -21.98
N LEU A 61 -6.12 -1.24 -21.92
CA LEU A 61 -6.63 0.09 -22.26
C LEU A 61 -6.94 0.88 -21.00
N THR A 62 -6.86 2.21 -21.07
CA THR A 62 -7.31 3.10 -19.98
C THR A 62 -8.19 4.19 -20.55
N PHE A 63 -9.39 4.38 -19.99
CA PHE A 63 -10.33 5.41 -20.42
C PHE A 63 -11.47 5.54 -19.42
N GLY A 64 -12.19 6.67 -19.51
CA GLY A 64 -13.37 6.93 -18.70
C GLY A 64 -14.71 6.67 -19.39
N ALA A 65 -15.78 6.68 -18.59
CA ALA A 65 -17.17 6.65 -19.03
C ALA A 65 -17.99 7.73 -18.29
N LEU A 66 -17.47 8.97 -18.30
CA LEU A 66 -18.03 10.09 -17.55
C LEU A 66 -19.48 10.38 -17.95
N GLY A 67 -20.36 10.44 -16.93
CA GLY A 67 -21.79 10.69 -17.14
C GLY A 67 -22.61 9.47 -17.56
N GLU A 68 -21.97 8.31 -17.77
CA GLU A 68 -22.65 7.05 -18.08
C GLU A 68 -22.98 6.29 -16.78
N GLY A 69 -24.27 6.20 -16.45
CA GLY A 69 -24.72 5.71 -15.13
C GLY A 69 -24.45 4.22 -14.86
N ASP A 70 -24.28 3.40 -15.89
CA ASP A 70 -24.07 1.95 -15.76
C ASP A 70 -22.58 1.58 -15.58
N PHE A 71 -21.68 2.54 -15.80
CA PHE A 71 -20.22 2.36 -15.78
C PHE A 71 -19.58 3.11 -14.62
N ASP A 72 -18.38 2.68 -14.22
CA ASP A 72 -17.55 3.52 -13.36
C ASP A 72 -17.04 4.73 -14.15
N ASP A 73 -16.79 5.86 -13.49
CA ASP A 73 -16.21 7.02 -14.17
C ASP A 73 -14.84 6.65 -14.78
N ARG A 74 -13.98 5.94 -14.02
CA ARG A 74 -12.73 5.32 -14.48
C ARG A 74 -12.98 3.88 -14.92
N ASP A 75 -13.71 3.76 -16.02
CA ASP A 75 -14.25 2.48 -16.44
C ASP A 75 -13.18 1.45 -16.84
N SER A 76 -12.22 1.84 -17.67
CA SER A 76 -11.14 0.95 -18.10
C SER A 76 -9.85 1.23 -17.33
N GLN A 77 -9.33 0.18 -16.69
CA GLN A 77 -8.10 0.25 -15.90
C GLN A 77 -7.13 -0.84 -16.37
N THR A 78 -5.83 -0.55 -16.35
CA THR A 78 -4.79 -1.55 -16.60
C THR A 78 -4.04 -1.80 -15.30
N LEU A 79 -4.15 -3.01 -14.78
CA LEU A 79 -3.46 -3.43 -13.56
C LEU A 79 -2.15 -4.10 -13.92
N VAL A 80 -1.10 -3.82 -13.16
CA VAL A 80 0.21 -4.46 -13.25
C VAL A 80 0.68 -4.87 -11.87
N GLY A 81 1.39 -5.99 -11.77
CA GLY A 81 1.88 -6.54 -10.52
C GLY A 81 3.26 -7.16 -10.67
N PHE A 82 4.05 -7.04 -9.62
CA PHE A 82 5.46 -7.38 -9.59
C PHE A 82 5.74 -8.29 -8.39
N ASP A 83 6.34 -9.45 -8.63
CA ASP A 83 6.86 -10.32 -7.57
C ASP A 83 8.16 -9.70 -7.04
N THR A 84 8.15 -9.39 -5.75
CA THR A 84 9.29 -8.79 -5.03
C THR A 84 10.02 -9.81 -4.16
N SER A 85 9.44 -10.99 -3.94
CA SER A 85 9.87 -11.98 -2.95
C SER A 85 11.22 -12.64 -3.25
N SER A 86 11.63 -12.62 -4.52
CA SER A 86 12.94 -13.14 -4.95
C SER A 86 14.11 -12.19 -4.67
N GLU A 87 13.81 -10.90 -4.50
CA GLU A 87 14.82 -9.83 -4.35
C GLU A 87 14.81 -9.23 -2.94
N TYR A 88 13.64 -9.17 -2.29
CA TYR A 88 13.46 -8.60 -0.95
C TYR A 88 12.89 -9.63 0.02
N ALA A 89 13.38 -9.61 1.27
CA ALA A 89 12.87 -10.47 2.32
C ALA A 89 11.39 -10.17 2.59
N THR A 90 10.56 -11.20 2.71
CA THR A 90 9.13 -11.09 3.01
C THR A 90 8.84 -11.30 4.51
N GLY A 91 7.65 -10.92 4.96
CA GLY A 91 7.17 -11.12 6.33
C GLY A 91 7.74 -10.17 7.38
N LEU A 92 8.58 -9.20 7.00
CA LEU A 92 9.02 -8.15 7.92
C LEU A 92 7.90 -7.11 8.10
N PRO A 93 7.84 -6.40 9.23
CA PRO A 93 6.93 -5.26 9.39
C PRO A 93 7.12 -4.23 8.27
N ALA A 94 6.03 -3.58 7.83
CA ALA A 94 6.09 -2.61 6.72
C ALA A 94 7.12 -1.48 6.95
N VAL A 95 7.31 -1.09 8.21
CA VAL A 95 8.27 -0.06 8.64
C VAL A 95 9.74 -0.48 8.50
N ALA A 96 10.01 -1.78 8.34
CA ALA A 96 11.37 -2.30 8.14
C ALA A 96 11.91 -1.98 6.73
N TYR A 97 11.03 -1.74 5.75
CA TYR A 97 11.41 -1.45 4.38
C TYR A 97 11.67 0.04 4.21
N VAL A 98 12.95 0.39 4.03
CA VAL A 98 13.37 1.75 3.67
C VAL A 98 13.38 1.85 2.14
N ILE A 99 12.31 2.43 1.59
CA ILE A 99 12.14 2.63 0.15
C ILE A 99 12.82 3.94 -0.23
N ASN A 100 13.87 3.86 -1.04
CA ASN A 100 14.64 5.02 -1.51
C ASN A 100 14.11 5.56 -2.85
N SER A 101 13.67 4.66 -3.73
CA SER A 101 13.01 5.02 -4.99
C SER A 101 12.08 3.89 -5.45
N ALA A 102 10.98 4.25 -6.09
CA ALA A 102 10.06 3.32 -6.73
C ALA A 102 9.47 3.97 -7.98
N VAL A 103 9.72 3.37 -9.14
CA VAL A 103 9.28 3.89 -10.45
C VAL A 103 8.64 2.77 -11.24
N VAL A 104 7.35 2.91 -11.55
CA VAL A 104 6.69 2.04 -12.52
C VAL A 104 6.91 2.62 -13.90
N LYS A 105 7.22 1.77 -14.88
CA LYS A 105 7.31 2.15 -16.29
C LYS A 105 6.32 1.35 -17.10
N ALA A 106 5.69 1.98 -18.08
CA ALA A 106 4.79 1.33 -19.01
C ALA A 106 4.88 2.00 -20.39
N THR A 107 4.69 1.20 -21.44
CA THR A 107 4.94 1.63 -22.82
C THR A 107 3.65 1.74 -23.62
N ILE A 108 3.47 2.88 -24.30
CA ILE A 108 2.30 3.16 -25.13
C ILE A 108 2.30 2.31 -26.40
N VAL A 109 1.14 1.75 -26.76
CA VAL A 109 0.98 0.93 -27.98
C VAL A 109 0.51 1.77 -29.16
N SER A 110 -0.52 2.58 -28.97
CA SER A 110 -1.17 3.35 -30.02
C SER A 110 -0.33 4.54 -30.48
N ASP A 111 -0.34 4.81 -31.78
CA ASP A 111 0.40 5.94 -32.36
C ASP A 111 -0.47 7.19 -32.43
N ASN A 112 -0.06 8.24 -31.72
CA ASN A 112 -0.66 9.57 -31.76
C ASN A 112 -2.17 9.60 -31.42
N ALA A 113 -2.63 8.69 -30.57
CA ALA A 113 -4.05 8.55 -30.20
C ALA A 113 -4.54 9.64 -29.22
N PHE A 114 -3.65 10.19 -28.39
CA PHE A 114 -4.02 11.13 -27.35
C PHE A 114 -2.96 12.23 -27.16
N ILE A 115 -3.35 13.29 -26.47
CA ILE A 115 -2.50 14.44 -26.16
C ILE A 115 -1.78 14.19 -24.83
N TYR A 116 -0.47 14.41 -24.80
CA TYR A 116 0.34 14.27 -23.60
C TYR A 116 0.04 15.36 -22.59
N ASP A 117 -0.41 14.93 -21.41
CA ASP A 117 -0.63 15.77 -20.25
C ASP A 117 0.18 15.21 -19.05
N PRO A 118 1.22 15.93 -18.60
CA PRO A 118 2.06 15.53 -17.47
C PRO A 118 1.56 16.00 -16.11
N THR A 119 0.39 16.65 -16.00
CA THR A 119 -0.08 17.28 -14.76
C THR A 119 -1.37 16.65 -14.25
N SER A 120 -1.59 16.68 -12.93
CA SER A 120 -2.85 16.19 -12.37
C SER A 120 -3.98 17.18 -12.61
N ASP A 121 -5.15 16.62 -12.95
CA ASP A 121 -6.38 17.37 -13.18
C ASP A 121 -7.31 17.31 -11.97
N PRO A 122 -7.91 18.44 -11.54
CA PRO A 122 -8.94 18.39 -10.51
C PRO A 122 -10.20 17.72 -11.05
N PHE A 123 -10.95 17.00 -10.20
CA PHE A 123 -12.18 16.27 -10.60
C PHE A 123 -13.20 17.19 -11.29
N THR A 124 -13.15 18.50 -11.00
CA THR A 124 -14.04 19.49 -11.61
C THR A 124 -13.77 19.75 -13.09
N SER A 125 -12.55 19.50 -13.61
CA SER A 125 -12.26 19.65 -15.05
C SER A 125 -13.08 18.68 -15.91
N TYR A 126 -13.52 17.57 -15.32
CA TYR A 126 -14.33 16.51 -15.94
C TYR A 126 -15.84 16.79 -15.91
N ASN A 127 -16.30 17.80 -15.18
CA ASN A 127 -17.73 18.14 -15.06
C ASN A 127 -18.05 19.60 -15.45
N GLY A 128 -17.26 20.16 -16.38
CA GLY A 128 -17.47 21.48 -16.96
C GLY A 128 -16.71 22.62 -16.27
N GLY A 129 -15.85 22.28 -15.29
CA GLY A 129 -14.84 23.18 -14.75
C GLY A 129 -13.73 23.49 -15.75
N ALA A 130 -12.85 24.42 -15.38
CA ALA A 130 -11.69 24.76 -16.19
C ALA A 130 -10.60 23.70 -16.05
N ASP A 131 -10.00 23.37 -17.18
CA ASP A 131 -8.76 22.61 -17.29
C ASP A 131 -7.60 23.59 -17.50
N ALA A 132 -6.49 23.38 -16.78
CA ALA A 132 -5.35 24.29 -16.79
C ALA A 132 -4.47 24.10 -18.03
N ASP A 133 -4.48 22.91 -18.63
CA ASP A 133 -3.71 22.59 -19.81
C ASP A 133 -4.52 21.72 -20.79
N ALA A 134 -3.85 20.87 -21.55
CA ALA A 134 -4.45 20.18 -22.69
C ALA A 134 -4.10 18.71 -22.65
N GLY A 135 -5.11 17.88 -22.83
CA GLY A 135 -4.99 16.43 -22.74
C GLY A 135 -5.76 15.93 -21.53
N ARG A 136 -5.42 14.72 -21.08
CA ARG A 136 -5.85 14.17 -19.79
C ARG A 136 -4.69 13.39 -19.19
N PRO A 137 -4.53 13.43 -17.86
CA PRO A 137 -3.44 12.69 -17.25
C PRO A 137 -3.64 11.20 -17.33
N ILE A 138 -2.50 10.52 -17.32
CA ILE A 138 -2.41 9.09 -17.06
C ILE A 138 -1.91 8.95 -15.64
N GLU A 139 -2.74 8.38 -14.78
CA GLU A 139 -2.54 8.39 -13.33
C GLU A 139 -2.32 6.97 -12.81
N LEU A 140 -1.41 6.86 -11.85
CA LEU A 140 -1.07 5.63 -11.16
C LEU A 140 -1.65 5.64 -9.74
N PHE A 141 -2.27 4.51 -9.39
CA PHE A 141 -2.82 4.23 -8.07
C PHE A 141 -2.40 2.84 -7.60
N GLY A 142 -2.72 2.51 -6.36
CA GLY A 142 -2.63 1.14 -5.87
C GLY A 142 -3.78 0.31 -6.40
N VAL A 143 -3.73 -0.99 -6.10
CA VAL A 143 -4.85 -1.89 -6.36
C VAL A 143 -5.42 -2.39 -5.04
N ALA A 144 -6.72 -2.27 -4.88
CA ALA A 144 -7.48 -2.91 -3.83
C ALA A 144 -8.45 -3.94 -4.43
N THR A 145 -8.89 -4.86 -3.57
CA THR A 145 -9.84 -5.91 -3.96
C THR A 145 -11.12 -5.84 -3.16
N ARG A 146 -12.21 -6.32 -3.75
CA ARG A 146 -13.52 -6.49 -3.11
C ARG A 146 -14.08 -7.87 -3.46
N ASN A 147 -15.35 -8.12 -3.16
CA ASN A 147 -16.02 -9.38 -3.49
C ASN A 147 -15.40 -10.64 -2.85
N GLY A 148 -14.73 -10.49 -1.71
CA GLY A 148 -14.16 -11.59 -0.93
C GLY A 148 -12.72 -11.97 -1.28
N PHE A 149 -12.09 -11.26 -2.23
CA PHE A 149 -10.67 -11.44 -2.52
C PHE A 149 -9.79 -10.75 -1.47
N LEU A 150 -8.74 -11.43 -1.03
CA LEU A 150 -7.78 -10.96 -0.03
C LEU A 150 -6.59 -10.21 -0.65
N GLY A 151 -6.43 -10.28 -1.97
CA GLY A 151 -5.34 -9.66 -2.72
C GLY A 151 -5.32 -10.15 -4.16
N LEU A 152 -4.20 -9.93 -4.85
CA LEU A 152 -3.97 -10.34 -6.23
C LEU A 152 -2.94 -11.47 -6.30
N ASP A 153 -3.10 -12.36 -7.27
CA ASP A 153 -2.30 -13.60 -7.40
C ASP A 153 -1.10 -13.42 -8.36
N VAL A 154 -0.07 -12.65 -7.96
CA VAL A 154 1.12 -12.44 -8.82
C VAL A 154 1.87 -13.73 -9.13
N ALA A 155 1.80 -14.71 -8.23
CA ALA A 155 2.47 -15.99 -8.39
C ALA A 155 1.70 -16.98 -9.27
N ASN A 156 0.49 -16.62 -9.72
CA ASN A 156 -0.44 -17.54 -10.39
C ASN A 156 -0.59 -18.87 -9.61
N SER A 157 -0.70 -18.75 -8.29
CA SER A 157 -0.74 -19.86 -7.33
C SER A 157 -2.00 -20.72 -7.47
N GLY A 158 -3.08 -20.15 -8.00
CA GLY A 158 -4.39 -20.80 -8.07
C GLY A 158 -5.15 -20.76 -6.74
N ASP A 159 -4.73 -19.92 -5.79
CA ASP A 159 -5.48 -19.67 -4.56
C ASP A 159 -6.81 -18.96 -4.90
N PRO A 160 -7.98 -19.57 -4.62
CA PRO A 160 -9.27 -18.99 -4.95
C PRO A 160 -9.63 -17.75 -4.11
N THR A 161 -8.86 -17.44 -3.07
CA THR A 161 -9.00 -16.22 -2.27
C THR A 161 -8.25 -15.03 -2.86
N LEU A 162 -7.42 -15.24 -3.88
CA LEU A 162 -6.68 -14.20 -4.60
C LEU A 162 -7.27 -13.97 -5.99
N PHE A 163 -7.21 -12.72 -6.44
CA PHE A 163 -7.67 -12.33 -7.77
C PHE A 163 -6.54 -12.59 -8.79
N ALA A 164 -6.75 -13.56 -9.68
CA ALA A 164 -5.85 -13.88 -10.80
C ALA A 164 -6.22 -13.11 -12.07
N GLU A 165 -5.31 -13.06 -13.05
CA GLU A 165 -5.56 -12.37 -14.33
C GLU A 165 -6.77 -12.93 -15.08
N THR A 166 -7.01 -14.23 -14.96
CA THR A 166 -8.13 -14.94 -15.59
C THR A 166 -9.42 -14.85 -14.79
N THR A 167 -9.39 -14.26 -13.59
CA THR A 167 -10.58 -14.13 -12.75
C THR A 167 -11.62 -13.25 -13.44
N ASP A 168 -12.89 -13.66 -13.32
CA ASP A 168 -14.04 -12.91 -13.83
C ASP A 168 -14.02 -11.47 -13.31
N PHE A 169 -14.44 -10.53 -14.17
CA PHE A 169 -14.41 -9.10 -13.84
C PHE A 169 -15.12 -8.78 -12.52
N SER A 170 -16.27 -9.41 -12.31
CA SER A 170 -17.12 -9.28 -11.13
C SER A 170 -18.01 -10.52 -11.00
N PRO A 171 -18.37 -10.95 -9.77
CA PRO A 171 -19.39 -11.98 -9.56
C PRO A 171 -20.81 -11.54 -9.93
N ILE A 172 -21.09 -10.24 -10.01
CA ILE A 172 -22.44 -9.70 -10.31
C ILE A 172 -22.56 -9.32 -11.80
N GLY A 173 -21.43 -9.06 -12.47
CA GLY A 173 -21.36 -8.68 -13.88
C GLY A 173 -21.87 -7.26 -14.17
N PHE A 174 -21.70 -6.84 -15.43
CA PHE A 174 -22.24 -5.60 -16.00
C PHE A 174 -23.79 -5.70 -16.15
N PRO A 175 -24.62 -4.64 -15.98
CA PRO A 175 -24.37 -3.20 -16.18
C PRO A 175 -24.29 -2.33 -14.92
N TRP A 176 -23.50 -2.72 -13.92
CA TRP A 176 -23.43 -1.95 -12.67
C TRP A 176 -22.02 -1.42 -12.41
N HIS A 177 -21.93 -0.13 -12.11
CA HIS A 177 -20.74 0.50 -11.55
C HIS A 177 -20.40 -0.12 -10.18
N GLU A 178 -19.16 0.04 -9.73
CA GLU A 178 -18.60 -0.43 -8.45
C GLU A 178 -18.58 -1.95 -8.28
N THR A 179 -18.76 -2.71 -9.36
CA THR A 179 -18.84 -4.17 -9.29
C THR A 179 -17.51 -4.89 -9.47
N ARG A 180 -16.51 -4.24 -10.07
CA ARG A 180 -15.20 -4.82 -10.38
C ARG A 180 -14.52 -5.38 -9.12
N SER A 181 -13.94 -6.57 -9.22
CA SER A 181 -13.35 -7.25 -8.06
C SER A 181 -11.97 -6.71 -7.68
N ALA A 182 -11.21 -6.20 -8.65
CA ALA A 182 -9.96 -5.48 -8.45
C ALA A 182 -10.11 -4.07 -9.04
N PHE A 183 -9.65 -3.06 -8.32
CA PHE A 183 -9.89 -1.65 -8.66
C PHE A 183 -8.73 -0.77 -8.23
N ALA A 184 -8.53 0.31 -8.98
CA ALA A 184 -7.66 1.41 -8.60
C ALA A 184 -8.11 2.01 -7.26
N SER A 185 -7.19 2.10 -6.31
CA SER A 185 -7.45 2.62 -4.98
C SER A 185 -6.37 3.60 -4.56
N ASP A 186 -6.81 4.72 -3.99
CA ASP A 186 -5.94 5.59 -3.21
C ASP A 186 -6.15 5.33 -1.72
N TYR A 187 -5.42 6.08 -0.89
CA TYR A 187 -5.58 6.07 0.55
C TYR A 187 -5.67 7.50 1.05
N ASP A 188 -6.52 7.72 2.05
CA ASP A 188 -6.71 9.01 2.72
C ASP A 188 -6.72 8.81 4.23
N GLY A 189 -5.61 9.20 4.87
CA GLY A 189 -5.40 9.04 6.30
C GLY A 189 -5.40 7.56 6.72
N GLY A 190 -4.82 6.71 5.88
CA GLY A 190 -4.71 5.26 6.09
C GLY A 190 -5.95 4.45 5.72
N ASN A 191 -7.00 5.09 5.19
CA ASN A 191 -8.21 4.39 4.73
C ASN A 191 -8.19 4.26 3.21
N PRO A 192 -8.35 3.05 2.65
CA PRO A 192 -8.44 2.88 1.20
C PRO A 192 -9.74 3.51 0.67
N ARG A 193 -9.67 4.19 -0.47
CA ARG A 193 -10.85 4.66 -1.22
C ARG A 193 -10.81 4.12 -2.64
N ASP A 194 -11.98 3.76 -3.16
CA ASP A 194 -12.15 3.39 -4.55
C ASP A 194 -12.16 4.66 -5.42
N VAL A 195 -11.15 4.82 -6.28
CA VAL A 195 -11.07 5.99 -7.16
C VAL A 195 -11.90 5.84 -8.43
N GLY A 196 -12.56 4.69 -8.62
CA GLY A 196 -13.36 4.37 -9.80
C GLY A 196 -14.43 5.42 -10.13
N ASN A 197 -14.97 6.10 -9.12
CA ASN A 197 -16.10 7.03 -9.24
C ASN A 197 -15.82 8.41 -8.62
N ASN A 198 -14.54 8.82 -8.57
CA ASN A 198 -14.16 10.04 -7.88
C ASN A 198 -14.82 11.32 -8.46
N VAL A 199 -15.14 11.34 -9.76
CA VAL A 199 -15.78 12.50 -10.40
C VAL A 199 -17.24 12.63 -9.99
N ARG A 200 -18.02 11.54 -10.03
CA ARG A 200 -19.44 11.53 -9.61
C ARG A 200 -19.60 11.67 -8.10
N GLU A 201 -18.63 11.18 -7.32
CA GLU A 201 -18.59 11.33 -5.87
C GLU A 201 -18.08 12.71 -5.43
N GLY A 202 -17.41 13.43 -6.33
CA GLY A 202 -17.05 14.83 -6.16
C GLY A 202 -15.82 15.04 -5.28
N TYR A 203 -14.75 14.29 -5.53
CA TYR A 203 -13.48 14.45 -4.80
C TYR A 203 -12.25 14.26 -5.70
N ASP A 204 -11.15 14.91 -5.30
CA ASP A 204 -9.83 14.71 -5.87
C ASP A 204 -9.14 13.52 -5.18
N PRO A 205 -8.73 12.48 -5.94
CA PRO A 205 -8.02 11.37 -5.36
C PRO A 205 -6.57 11.76 -5.03
N ASN A 206 -5.97 11.06 -4.08
CA ASN A 206 -4.54 11.15 -3.76
C ASN A 206 -3.76 10.37 -4.84
N VAL A 207 -3.54 11.03 -5.99
CA VAL A 207 -2.77 10.47 -7.12
C VAL A 207 -1.34 10.18 -6.68
N TRP A 208 -0.84 8.96 -6.93
CA TRP A 208 0.51 8.57 -6.48
C TRP A 208 1.60 8.95 -7.48
N ALA A 209 1.26 8.99 -8.77
CA ALA A 209 2.11 9.51 -9.83
C ALA A 209 1.29 9.81 -11.10
N VAL A 210 1.76 10.79 -11.88
CA VAL A 210 1.29 11.05 -13.25
C VAL A 210 2.39 10.65 -14.23
N GLY A 211 2.04 10.02 -15.34
CA GLY A 211 3.00 9.52 -16.33
C GLY A 211 3.89 10.62 -16.91
N GLN A 212 5.21 10.45 -16.78
CA GLN A 212 6.22 11.38 -17.29
C GLN A 212 6.97 10.79 -18.48
N THR A 213 7.32 11.62 -19.46
CA THR A 213 8.20 11.23 -20.57
C THR A 213 8.99 12.42 -21.11
N ASP A 214 10.23 12.18 -21.51
CA ASP A 214 11.07 13.17 -22.21
C ASP A 214 10.92 13.09 -23.74
N ALA A 215 10.14 12.12 -24.25
CA ALA A 215 10.01 11.87 -25.69
C ALA A 215 9.21 12.95 -26.42
N VAL A 216 8.26 13.60 -25.73
CA VAL A 216 7.38 14.63 -26.28
C VAL A 216 7.15 15.76 -25.28
N SER A 217 6.83 16.95 -25.78
CA SER A 217 6.43 18.08 -24.93
C SER A 217 4.94 18.00 -24.58
N ALA A 218 4.56 18.52 -23.40
CA ALA A 218 3.17 18.66 -23.00
C ALA A 218 2.31 19.30 -24.12
N GLY A 219 1.09 18.80 -24.30
CA GLY A 219 0.18 19.24 -25.36
C GLY A 219 0.45 18.62 -26.75
N SER A 220 1.47 17.76 -26.88
CA SER A 220 1.76 17.05 -28.14
C SER A 220 1.06 15.69 -28.21
N LEU A 221 0.80 15.19 -29.41
CA LEU A 221 0.40 13.79 -29.58
C LEU A 221 1.53 12.84 -29.17
N VAL A 222 1.18 11.70 -28.56
CA VAL A 222 2.14 10.70 -28.07
C VAL A 222 2.39 9.61 -29.13
N PRO A 223 3.62 9.45 -29.66
CA PRO A 223 3.94 8.38 -30.58
C PRO A 223 3.86 6.99 -29.95
N ALA A 224 3.63 5.97 -30.76
CA ALA A 224 3.72 4.58 -30.32
C ALA A 224 5.13 4.25 -29.78
N ASN A 225 5.20 3.32 -28.82
CA ASN A 225 6.40 2.93 -28.08
C ASN A 225 7.01 4.04 -27.21
N THR A 226 6.25 5.09 -26.89
CA THR A 226 6.66 6.04 -25.87
C THR A 226 6.59 5.38 -24.50
N GLU A 227 7.71 5.33 -23.79
CA GLU A 227 7.77 4.91 -22.38
C GLU A 227 7.27 6.07 -21.49
N LEU A 228 6.35 5.75 -20.58
CA LEU A 228 5.95 6.60 -19.47
C LEU A 228 6.57 6.07 -18.18
N SER A 229 7.15 6.99 -17.41
CA SER A 229 7.67 6.72 -16.05
C SER A 229 6.76 7.35 -15.01
N PHE A 230 6.39 6.55 -14.00
CA PHE A 230 5.56 6.95 -12.87
C PHE A 230 6.42 6.87 -11.60
N ALA A 231 7.09 7.97 -11.26
CA ALA A 231 7.89 8.06 -10.04
C ALA A 231 6.97 8.31 -8.84
N LEU A 232 6.95 7.37 -7.90
CA LEU A 232 6.05 7.40 -6.74
C LEU A 232 6.49 8.47 -5.73
N ASP A 233 5.52 9.23 -5.19
CA ASP A 233 5.78 10.22 -4.14
C ASP A 233 6.01 9.55 -2.77
N LEU A 234 7.27 9.27 -2.46
CA LEU A 234 7.69 8.69 -1.17
C LEU A 234 7.54 9.66 0.02
N GLY A 235 7.10 10.91 -0.20
CA GLY A 235 6.65 11.81 0.85
C GLY A 235 5.25 11.48 1.40
N ASN A 236 4.48 10.67 0.68
CA ASN A 236 3.14 10.25 1.09
C ASN A 236 3.19 9.05 2.06
N PRO A 237 2.77 9.20 3.33
CA PRO A 237 2.84 8.13 4.32
C PRO A 237 1.92 6.95 4.01
N ASP A 238 0.77 7.19 3.36
CA ASP A 238 -0.15 6.12 2.99
C ASP A 238 0.42 5.27 1.84
N LEU A 239 1.11 5.91 0.89
CA LEU A 239 1.85 5.21 -0.16
C LEU A 239 3.01 4.39 0.43
N LEU A 240 3.81 4.97 1.33
CA LEU A 240 4.88 4.21 2.00
C LEU A 240 4.36 2.98 2.73
N LYS A 241 3.23 3.10 3.42
CA LYS A 241 2.57 1.97 4.06
C LYS A 241 2.15 0.92 3.03
N TYR A 242 1.50 1.31 1.94
CA TYR A 242 1.11 0.40 0.87
C TYR A 242 2.31 -0.37 0.30
N LEU A 243 3.40 0.34 0.01
CA LEU A 243 4.64 -0.25 -0.51
C LEU A 243 5.28 -1.21 0.50
N GLY A 244 5.37 -0.83 1.78
CA GLY A 244 5.92 -1.67 2.83
C GLY A 244 5.09 -2.93 3.10
N GLU A 245 3.75 -2.82 3.11
CA GLU A 245 2.85 -3.97 3.23
C GLU A 245 2.96 -4.90 2.01
N GLY A 246 3.08 -4.33 0.81
CA GLY A 246 3.30 -5.08 -0.41
C GLY A 246 4.62 -5.86 -0.39
N LEU A 247 5.73 -5.21 -0.02
CA LEU A 247 7.04 -5.85 0.15
C LEU A 247 7.02 -6.95 1.22
N SER A 248 6.32 -6.71 2.33
CA SER A 248 6.08 -7.72 3.37
C SER A 248 5.33 -8.94 2.81
N SER A 249 4.32 -8.71 1.98
CA SER A 249 3.55 -9.77 1.31
C SER A 249 4.32 -10.46 0.18
N GLY A 250 5.37 -9.83 -0.34
CA GLY A 250 6.18 -10.31 -1.45
C GLY A 250 5.71 -9.83 -2.83
N ALA A 251 4.75 -8.90 -2.92
CA ALA A 251 4.25 -8.39 -4.20
C ALA A 251 3.77 -6.94 -4.13
N LEU A 252 3.94 -6.21 -5.24
CA LEU A 252 3.42 -4.86 -5.41
C LEU A 252 2.50 -4.79 -6.63
N PHE A 253 1.38 -4.07 -6.50
CA PHE A 253 0.39 -3.94 -7.56
C PHE A 253 0.04 -2.47 -7.80
N PHE A 254 -0.17 -2.11 -9.07
CA PHE A 254 -0.54 -0.76 -9.44
C PHE A 254 -1.63 -0.76 -10.52
N ALA A 255 -2.49 0.24 -10.48
CA ALA A 255 -3.48 0.50 -11.50
C ALA A 255 -3.09 1.75 -12.28
N ILE A 256 -2.91 1.59 -13.60
CA ILE A 256 -2.78 2.69 -14.55
C ILE A 256 -4.20 3.02 -15.04
N THR A 257 -4.59 4.28 -14.90
CA THR A 257 -5.94 4.77 -15.25
C THR A 257 -5.86 6.10 -15.97
N SER A 258 -6.91 6.46 -16.71
CA SER A 258 -7.07 7.80 -17.28
C SER A 258 -8.54 8.09 -17.56
N PHE A 259 -8.85 9.37 -17.76
CA PHE A 259 -10.19 9.86 -18.12
C PHE A 259 -10.30 10.26 -19.60
N HIS A 260 -9.47 9.69 -20.46
CA HIS A 260 -9.62 9.88 -21.89
C HIS A 260 -11.00 9.37 -22.35
N ASP A 261 -11.62 10.11 -23.26
CA ASP A 261 -12.89 9.72 -23.85
C ASP A 261 -12.74 8.43 -24.64
N SER A 262 -13.78 7.61 -24.62
CA SER A 262 -13.87 6.39 -25.43
C SER A 262 -15.21 6.33 -26.15
N THR A 263 -15.22 5.67 -27.31
CA THR A 263 -16.46 5.37 -28.03
C THR A 263 -16.40 3.93 -28.53
N GLN A 264 -17.44 3.15 -28.27
CA GLN A 264 -17.50 1.76 -28.71
C GLN A 264 -17.42 1.67 -30.24
N GLY A 265 -16.40 0.97 -30.75
CA GLY A 265 -16.14 0.86 -32.19
C GLY A 265 -15.70 2.17 -32.86
N GLY A 266 -15.42 3.20 -32.06
CA GLY A 266 -14.89 4.49 -32.52
C GLY A 266 -13.39 4.48 -32.70
N GLU A 267 -12.84 5.67 -32.97
CA GLU A 267 -11.41 5.91 -33.02
C GLU A 267 -10.78 5.70 -31.63
N VAL A 268 -9.53 5.23 -31.61
CA VAL A 268 -8.76 5.12 -30.36
C VAL A 268 -8.26 6.52 -30.01
N THR A 269 -8.82 7.08 -28.94
CA THR A 269 -8.51 8.43 -28.44
C THR A 269 -7.93 8.39 -27.03
N TYR A 270 -7.42 7.23 -26.62
CA TYR A 270 -7.06 6.93 -25.24
C TYR A 270 -5.77 6.10 -25.17
N PRO A 271 -5.06 6.14 -24.03
CA PRO A 271 -3.82 5.39 -23.84
C PRO A 271 -4.08 3.88 -23.71
N ASP A 272 -3.13 3.13 -24.24
CA ASP A 272 -3.07 1.68 -24.16
C ASP A 272 -1.63 1.20 -23.96
N PHE A 273 -1.48 0.07 -23.29
CA PHE A 273 -0.20 -0.43 -22.76
C PHE A 273 0.06 -1.88 -23.14
N TYR A 274 1.31 -2.20 -23.45
CA TYR A 274 1.73 -3.59 -23.69
C TYR A 274 1.59 -4.45 -22.43
N LEU A 275 0.97 -5.61 -22.60
CA LEU A 275 0.82 -6.67 -21.59
C LEU A 275 1.68 -7.88 -21.97
N ASP A 276 2.10 -8.67 -20.98
CA ASP A 276 3.03 -9.82 -21.13
C ASP A 276 2.48 -10.92 -22.05
N ALA A 277 1.17 -11.11 -22.08
CA ALA A 277 0.54 -12.04 -23.02
C ALA A 277 0.79 -11.68 -24.51
N GLY A 278 1.21 -10.44 -24.81
CA GLY A 278 1.64 -10.02 -26.13
C GLY A 278 3.01 -10.56 -26.56
N GLY A 279 3.83 -10.97 -25.60
CA GLY A 279 5.23 -11.34 -25.79
C GLY A 279 6.12 -10.15 -26.16
N SER A 280 7.42 -10.29 -25.90
CA SER A 280 8.44 -9.24 -26.14
C SER A 280 8.61 -8.80 -27.60
N SER A 281 7.92 -9.44 -28.55
CA SER A 281 7.93 -9.05 -29.96
C SER A 281 6.99 -7.89 -30.31
N LEU A 282 6.05 -7.54 -29.42
CA LEU A 282 5.08 -6.46 -29.68
C LEU A 282 5.55 -5.11 -29.14
N GLY A 283 6.26 -5.10 -28.01
CA GLY A 283 6.80 -3.93 -27.34
C GLY A 283 7.22 -4.27 -25.91
N ASP A 284 7.76 -3.29 -25.20
CA ASP A 284 8.23 -3.46 -23.83
C ASP A 284 7.06 -3.39 -22.84
N THR A 285 6.91 -4.44 -22.03
CA THR A 285 5.87 -4.54 -20.99
C THR A 285 6.23 -3.70 -19.77
N ALA A 286 5.31 -3.60 -18.81
CA ALA A 286 5.56 -2.82 -17.61
C ALA A 286 6.73 -3.38 -16.79
N VAL A 287 7.51 -2.49 -16.19
CA VAL A 287 8.57 -2.83 -15.23
C VAL A 287 8.47 -1.95 -13.99
N LEU A 288 8.94 -2.48 -12.86
CA LEU A 288 9.11 -1.73 -11.62
C LEU A 288 10.60 -1.60 -11.30
N VAL A 289 11.11 -0.37 -11.30
CA VAL A 289 12.46 -0.07 -10.85
C VAL A 289 12.39 0.36 -9.39
N LEU A 290 13.00 -0.43 -8.51
CA LEU A 290 12.86 -0.32 -7.07
C LEU A 290 14.23 -0.30 -6.38
N ASP A 291 14.45 0.68 -5.50
CA ASP A 291 15.58 0.74 -4.58
C ASP A 291 15.04 0.69 -3.16
N VAL A 292 15.22 -0.47 -2.52
CA VAL A 292 14.80 -0.72 -1.14
C VAL A 292 15.96 -1.29 -0.35
N SER A 293 16.08 -0.83 0.89
CA SER A 293 16.96 -1.39 1.90
C SER A 293 16.16 -1.80 3.12
N ILE A 294 16.68 -2.74 3.91
CA ILE A 294 16.07 -3.14 5.19
C ILE A 294 16.72 -2.31 6.30
N ALA A 295 15.90 -1.65 7.11
CA ALA A 295 16.37 -0.94 8.29
C ALA A 295 17.11 -1.90 9.24
N SER A 296 18.09 -1.41 9.98
CA SER A 296 18.57 -2.11 11.16
C SER A 296 17.51 -2.02 12.26
N LEU A 297 17.38 -3.07 13.08
CA LEU A 297 16.53 -3.02 14.27
C LEU A 297 16.95 -1.84 15.16
N PRO A 298 16.00 -1.02 15.63
CA PRO A 298 16.30 0.02 16.61
C PRO A 298 16.92 -0.57 17.88
N THR A 299 17.85 0.16 18.49
CA THR A 299 18.33 -0.20 19.83
C THR A 299 17.16 -0.12 20.81
N GLY A 300 16.96 -1.16 21.63
CA GLY A 300 15.85 -1.23 22.59
C GLY A 300 14.60 -1.94 22.07
N ASP A 301 14.53 -2.30 20.79
CA ASP A 301 13.48 -3.14 20.19
C ASP A 301 13.77 -4.61 20.52
N ALA A 302 13.27 -5.04 21.67
CA ALA A 302 13.51 -6.36 22.23
C ALA A 302 12.63 -7.44 21.58
N ASN A 303 11.51 -7.07 20.95
CA ASN A 303 10.62 -8.04 20.31
C ASN A 303 10.86 -8.18 18.79
N GLY A 304 11.68 -7.30 18.21
CA GLY A 304 12.08 -7.25 16.80
C GLY A 304 11.00 -6.78 15.84
N ASP A 305 10.02 -6.01 16.30
CA ASP A 305 8.92 -5.49 15.49
C ASP A 305 9.20 -4.11 14.85
N PHE A 306 10.44 -3.63 14.98
CA PHE A 306 10.96 -2.35 14.52
C PHE A 306 10.39 -1.13 15.26
N VAL A 307 9.71 -1.34 16.39
CA VAL A 307 9.19 -0.31 17.28
C VAL A 307 9.74 -0.53 18.68
N VAL A 308 10.11 0.56 19.36
CA VAL A 308 10.53 0.49 20.77
C VAL A 308 9.38 0.98 21.64
N ASP A 309 8.57 0.07 22.17
CA ASP A 309 7.38 0.35 22.97
C ASP A 309 7.25 -0.52 24.24
N GLY A 310 6.03 -0.57 24.80
CA GLY A 310 5.78 -1.30 26.04
C GLY A 310 5.85 -2.82 25.91
N LEU A 311 5.81 -3.38 24.69
CA LEU A 311 5.98 -4.80 24.44
C LEU A 311 7.44 -5.22 24.59
N ASP A 312 8.40 -4.37 24.25
CA ASP A 312 9.82 -4.62 24.47
C ASP A 312 10.17 -4.68 25.96
N TYR A 313 9.53 -3.81 26.74
CA TYR A 313 9.63 -3.86 28.19
C TYR A 313 9.19 -5.20 28.78
N LEU A 314 8.20 -5.87 28.17
CA LEU A 314 7.76 -7.19 28.64
C LEU A 314 8.83 -8.26 28.40
N VAL A 315 9.55 -8.19 27.28
CA VAL A 315 10.68 -9.08 27.01
C VAL A 315 11.77 -8.90 28.05
N TRP A 316 12.17 -7.65 28.34
CA TRP A 316 13.13 -7.34 29.42
C TRP A 316 12.64 -7.85 30.79
N ALA A 317 11.38 -7.57 31.14
CA ALA A 317 10.82 -7.92 32.45
C ALA A 317 10.70 -9.44 32.66
N GLU A 318 10.46 -10.21 31.59
CA GLU A 318 10.37 -11.66 31.64
C GLU A 318 11.75 -12.31 31.85
N ASN A 319 12.81 -11.74 31.27
CA ASN A 319 14.17 -12.26 31.32
C ASN A 319 15.04 -11.60 32.42
N PHE A 320 14.47 -10.74 33.27
CA PHE A 320 15.25 -10.00 34.27
C PHE A 320 16.03 -10.91 35.24
N GLY A 321 17.34 -10.72 35.27
CA GLY A 321 18.28 -11.51 36.07
C GLY A 321 18.75 -12.81 35.42
N ASP A 322 18.35 -13.08 34.18
CA ASP A 322 18.91 -14.16 33.38
C ASP A 322 20.27 -13.76 32.80
N ASP A 323 21.12 -14.76 32.60
CA ASP A 323 22.43 -14.67 31.94
C ASP A 323 22.26 -15.42 30.61
N PRO A 324 21.93 -14.72 29.50
CA PRO A 324 21.65 -15.35 28.22
C PRO A 324 22.94 -15.80 27.51
N ALA A 325 23.81 -16.54 28.22
CA ALA A 325 25.02 -17.16 27.66
C ALA A 325 24.75 -18.25 26.60
N GLU A 326 23.49 -18.56 26.28
CA GLU A 326 23.11 -19.62 25.33
C GLU A 326 22.68 -19.10 23.94
N ASP A 327 22.55 -17.79 23.73
CA ASP A 327 22.15 -17.22 22.42
C ASP A 327 23.27 -16.42 21.72
N PRO A 328 23.19 -16.25 20.39
CA PRO A 328 24.18 -15.47 19.64
C PRO A 328 24.20 -14.01 20.16
N PRO A 329 25.39 -13.43 20.42
CA PRO A 329 25.53 -12.01 20.74
C PRO A 329 24.81 -11.12 19.70
N GLY A 330 24.07 -10.10 20.13
CA GLY A 330 23.29 -9.22 19.26
C GLY A 330 21.86 -9.70 18.95
N SER A 331 21.30 -10.62 19.73
CA SER A 331 19.91 -11.06 19.62
C SER A 331 19.03 -10.27 20.59
N PRO A 332 18.31 -9.22 20.16
CA PRO A 332 17.55 -8.36 21.08
C PRO A 332 16.38 -9.10 21.78
N TYR A 333 16.02 -10.28 21.26
CA TYR A 333 14.92 -11.14 21.71
C TYR A 333 15.04 -11.70 23.14
N ASN A 334 16.19 -11.54 23.79
CA ASN A 334 16.45 -12.05 25.14
C ASN A 334 16.37 -10.96 26.24
N GLY A 335 16.21 -9.68 25.87
CA GLY A 335 16.17 -8.56 26.81
C GLY A 335 17.52 -8.02 27.28
N ASP A 336 18.65 -8.55 26.81
CA ASP A 336 20.02 -8.02 26.99
C ASP A 336 20.29 -6.99 25.89
N LEU A 337 19.93 -5.75 26.17
CA LEU A 337 19.87 -4.65 25.21
C LEU A 337 21.20 -3.90 25.09
N ASP A 338 22.13 -4.08 26.03
CA ASP A 338 23.50 -3.57 25.93
C ASP A 338 24.55 -4.64 25.54
N ASP A 339 24.09 -5.87 25.24
CA ASP A 339 24.90 -7.03 24.83
C ASP A 339 26.02 -7.38 25.84
N ASN A 340 25.77 -7.20 27.14
CA ASN A 340 26.78 -7.42 28.18
C ASN A 340 26.75 -8.85 28.78
N GLY A 341 25.77 -9.67 28.39
CA GLY A 341 25.59 -11.05 28.85
C GLY A 341 24.74 -11.18 30.13
N VAL A 342 24.06 -10.13 30.59
CA VAL A 342 23.11 -10.20 31.71
C VAL A 342 21.95 -9.23 31.49
N VAL A 343 20.73 -9.69 31.75
CA VAL A 343 19.55 -8.84 31.69
C VAL A 343 19.34 -8.15 33.04
N ASP A 344 19.67 -6.87 33.14
CA ASP A 344 19.58 -6.09 34.37
C ASP A 344 19.00 -4.67 34.20
N GLY A 345 19.28 -3.77 35.15
CA GLY A 345 18.77 -2.40 35.12
C GLY A 345 19.41 -1.50 34.06
N LEU A 346 20.54 -1.88 33.48
CA LEU A 346 21.19 -1.16 32.38
C LEU A 346 20.42 -1.36 31.07
N ASP A 347 19.90 -2.56 30.81
CA ASP A 347 19.04 -2.83 29.65
C ASP A 347 17.75 -2.03 29.70
N TYR A 348 17.18 -1.89 30.89
CA TYR A 348 16.02 -1.01 31.10
C TYR A 348 16.33 0.44 30.68
N LEU A 349 17.54 0.94 30.97
CA LEU A 349 17.93 2.29 30.56
C LEU A 349 18.05 2.37 29.03
N VAL A 350 18.60 1.35 28.38
CA VAL A 350 18.66 1.28 26.91
C VAL A 350 17.26 1.36 26.30
N TRP A 351 16.32 0.54 26.78
CA TRP A 351 14.92 0.62 26.35
C TRP A 351 14.31 2.01 26.62
N ALA A 352 14.47 2.54 27.83
CA ALA A 352 13.86 3.79 28.23
C ALA A 352 14.40 5.00 27.45
N GLU A 353 15.68 4.99 27.09
CA GLU A 353 16.32 6.02 26.27
C GLU A 353 15.84 5.99 24.81
N ASN A 354 15.45 4.82 24.30
CA ASN A 354 15.01 4.62 22.93
C ASN A 354 13.48 4.52 22.77
N PHE A 355 12.72 4.58 23.86
CA PHE A 355 11.26 4.46 23.85
C PHE A 355 10.58 5.43 22.87
N GLY A 356 9.70 4.91 22.03
CA GLY A 356 9.00 5.62 20.96
C GLY A 356 9.74 5.64 19.62
N THR A 357 10.96 5.13 19.54
CA THR A 357 11.65 4.94 18.25
C THR A 357 10.86 3.96 17.38
N GLY A 358 10.81 4.19 16.07
CA GLY A 358 10.03 3.36 15.13
C GLY A 358 8.52 3.69 15.08
N THR A 359 8.01 4.49 16.02
CA THR A 359 6.63 4.97 15.92
C THR A 359 6.52 6.09 14.87
N THR A 360 5.77 5.84 13.79
CA THR A 360 5.30 6.94 12.94
C THR A 360 4.30 7.74 13.75
N SER A 361 4.61 9.01 14.02
CA SER A 361 3.70 9.97 14.66
C SER A 361 2.41 10.10 13.83
N GLN A 362 1.43 9.24 14.08
CA GLN A 362 0.05 9.58 13.78
C GLN A 362 -0.34 10.67 14.77
N ALA A 363 -0.58 11.87 14.25
CA ALA A 363 -1.30 12.88 15.00
C ALA A 363 -2.66 12.29 15.37
N VAL A 364 -2.81 11.85 16.62
CA VAL A 364 -4.09 11.42 17.18
C VAL A 364 -5.05 12.59 16.95
N PRO A 365 -6.11 12.45 16.13
CA PRO A 365 -7.10 13.50 15.98
C PRO A 365 -7.66 13.78 17.36
N GLU A 366 -7.55 15.01 17.83
CA GLU A 366 -8.06 15.37 19.17
C GLU A 366 -9.51 14.89 19.27
N PRO A 367 -9.87 14.08 20.29
CA PRO A 367 -11.24 13.65 20.43
C PRO A 367 -12.11 14.90 20.49
N ALA A 368 -13.23 14.89 19.76
CA ALA A 368 -14.23 15.96 19.65
C ALA A 368 -14.94 16.33 20.98
N SER A 369 -14.22 16.21 22.10
CA SER A 369 -14.54 16.51 23.49
C SER A 369 -15.11 17.91 23.69
N TRP A 370 -14.69 18.89 22.88
CA TRP A 370 -15.20 20.25 22.95
C TRP A 370 -16.63 20.38 22.40
N ALA A 371 -17.01 19.57 21.40
CA ALA A 371 -18.37 19.54 20.87
C ALA A 371 -19.34 18.93 21.89
N GLY A 372 -18.91 17.90 22.64
CA GLY A 372 -19.69 17.31 23.73
C GLY A 372 -19.94 18.27 24.89
N LEU A 373 -18.95 19.09 25.26
CA LEU A 373 -19.09 20.07 26.34
C LEU A 373 -20.03 21.23 25.97
N ALA A 374 -20.02 21.66 24.70
CA ALA A 374 -20.91 22.72 24.20
C ALA A 374 -22.39 22.27 24.18
N VAL A 375 -22.65 21.03 23.78
CA VAL A 375 -24.02 20.47 23.76
C VAL A 375 -24.54 20.23 25.18
N ALA A 376 -23.70 19.75 26.11
CA ALA A 376 -24.09 19.55 27.50
C ALA A 376 -24.45 20.87 28.22
N LEU A 377 -23.73 21.96 27.94
CA LEU A 377 -24.02 23.30 28.49
C LEU A 377 -25.31 23.91 27.92
N LEU A 378 -25.63 23.65 26.64
CA LEU A 378 -26.88 24.09 26.03
C LEU A 378 -28.10 23.34 26.59
N ILE A 379 -28.00 22.02 26.78
CA ILE A 379 -29.08 21.20 27.35
C ILE A 379 -29.34 21.56 28.83
N ALA A 380 -28.28 21.80 29.62
CA ALA A 380 -28.41 22.24 31.01
C ALA A 380 -29.04 23.65 31.13
N GLY A 381 -28.74 24.55 30.18
CA GLY A 381 -29.34 25.88 30.10
C GLY A 381 -30.84 25.87 29.76
N MET A 382 -31.27 24.94 28.89
CA MET A 382 -32.68 24.79 28.50
C MET A 382 -33.53 24.17 29.61
N HIS A 383 -33.00 23.23 30.39
CA HIS A 383 -33.73 22.65 31.52
C HIS A 383 -33.93 23.61 32.70
N ARG A 384 -33.03 24.58 32.92
CA ARG A 384 -33.23 25.61 33.95
C ARG A 384 -34.35 26.60 33.63
N ARG A 385 -34.64 26.84 32.34
CA ARG A 385 -35.67 27.80 31.91
C ARG A 385 -37.11 27.27 32.06
N HIS A 386 -37.31 25.96 32.14
CA HIS A 386 -38.64 25.36 32.27
C HIS A 386 -39.16 25.20 33.72
N ARG A 387 -38.34 25.46 34.75
CA ARG A 387 -38.77 25.32 36.16
C ARG A 387 -39.23 26.62 36.84
N VAL A 388 -39.28 27.75 36.13
CA VAL A 388 -39.75 29.03 36.70
C VAL A 388 -40.94 29.55 35.89
N ARG A 389 -42.11 28.94 36.11
CA ARG A 389 -43.45 29.55 35.92
C ARG A 389 -44.50 28.54 36.38
N SER A 390 -44.78 28.56 37.68
CA SER A 390 -46.03 28.09 38.30
C SER A 390 -46.03 28.51 39.79
N ALA A 391 -46.45 29.74 40.07
CA ALA A 391 -47.12 30.15 41.31
C ALA A 391 -47.57 31.62 41.21
N CYS A 392 -48.85 31.83 41.54
CA CYS A 392 -49.69 33.05 41.49
C CYS A 392 -50.18 33.47 40.10
#